data_AF-A0A7Y2AE60-F1
#
_entry.id   AF-A0A7Y2AE60-F1
#
_cell.length_a   1.000
_cell.length_b   1.000
_cell.length_c   1.000
_cell.angle_alpha   90.00
_cell.angle_beta   90.00
_cell.angle_gamma   90.00
#
_symmetry.space_group_name_H-M   'P 1'
#
loop_
_entity.id
_entity.type
_entity.pdbx_description
1 polymer ?
#
loop_
_entity_poly.entity_id
_entity_poly.type
_entity_poly.pdbx_seq_one_letter_code
_entity_poly.pdbx_strand_id
1 'polypeptide(L)'
;MRIRVAERGVQQSILASPVLAADHCPDDYYGSNESLRAALQRDQNTWRMIHREATENRRDVRVQRGTLVRRFPDVRVRVDRDNAALTVAGGLGFVPVTFTGLSSHAGYRLQVDGQVIDQSLHGNDFWQTDFSVQSRQWSHTYNLPLGDQLPHAIQFGRR
;
A
#
# COMPACT_ATOMS: atom_id res chain seq x y z
N MET A 1 70.65 -1.12 2.27
CA MET A 1 69.88 0.06 1.81
C MET A 1 68.45 -0.39 1.56
N ARG A 2 67.50 0.02 2.42
CA ARG A 2 66.11 -0.47 2.43
C ARG A 2 65.28 0.31 1.41
N ILE A 3 64.70 -0.38 0.42
CA ILE A 3 63.75 0.22 -0.52
C ILE A 3 62.36 0.09 0.10
N ARG A 4 61.73 1.23 0.45
CA ARG A 4 60.34 1.29 0.93
C ARG A 4 59.42 1.38 -0.29
N VAL A 5 58.48 0.45 -0.38
CA VAL A 5 57.32 0.52 -1.26
C VAL A 5 56.36 1.57 -0.70
N ALA A 6 55.97 2.54 -1.52
CA ALA A 6 54.96 3.54 -1.19
C ALA A 6 53.76 3.36 -2.12
N GLU A 7 52.87 2.43 -1.78
CA GLU A 7 51.52 2.41 -2.32
C GLU A 7 50.71 3.49 -1.60
N ARG A 8 50.48 4.63 -2.26
CA ARG A 8 49.47 5.59 -1.81
C ARG A 8 48.11 5.10 -2.29
N GLY A 9 47.42 4.37 -1.41
CA GLY A 9 45.98 4.13 -1.54
C GLY A 9 45.24 5.47 -1.49
N VAL A 10 44.62 5.84 -2.60
CA VAL A 10 43.62 6.91 -2.63
C VAL A 10 42.31 6.29 -2.12
N GLN A 11 42.02 6.44 -0.83
CA GLN A 11 40.66 6.30 -0.33
C GLN A 11 39.84 7.44 -0.94
N GLN A 12 39.12 7.17 -2.02
CA GLN A 12 38.02 8.03 -2.43
C GLN A 12 36.91 7.84 -1.41
N SER A 13 36.81 8.77 -0.46
CA SER A 13 35.62 8.96 0.35
C SER A 13 34.47 9.31 -0.60
N ILE A 14 33.58 8.35 -0.86
CA ILE A 14 32.31 8.61 -1.53
C ILE A 14 31.52 9.50 -0.59
N LEU A 15 31.55 10.81 -0.85
CA LEU A 15 30.60 11.75 -0.28
C LEU A 15 29.23 11.33 -0.82
N ALA A 16 28.44 10.66 0.02
CA ALA A 16 27.06 10.38 -0.26
C ALA A 16 26.34 11.73 -0.42
N SER A 17 26.06 12.12 -1.67
CA SER A 17 25.13 13.21 -1.97
C SER A 17 23.76 12.84 -1.40
N PRO A 18 23.18 13.64 -0.51
CA PRO A 18 21.81 13.43 -0.05
C PRO A 18 20.87 13.98 -1.13
N VAL A 19 20.60 13.17 -2.14
CA VAL A 19 19.52 13.46 -3.08
C VAL A 19 18.51 12.34 -2.90
N LEU A 20 17.38 12.69 -2.26
CA LEU A 20 16.21 11.85 -1.95
C LEU A 20 16.30 10.97 -0.68
N ALA A 21 16.79 11.52 0.44
CA ALA A 21 16.30 11.02 1.72
C ALA A 21 14.92 11.63 1.96
N ALA A 22 13.94 10.83 2.37
CA ALA A 22 12.66 11.36 2.81
C ALA A 22 12.90 12.20 4.07
N ASP A 23 13.02 13.52 3.90
CA ASP A 23 13.26 14.52 4.94
C ASP A 23 12.00 14.68 5.81
N HIS A 24 11.73 13.69 6.65
CA HIS A 24 10.68 13.77 7.66
C HIS A 24 11.31 13.53 9.03
N CYS A 25 11.43 14.59 9.82
CA CYS A 25 11.71 14.46 11.25
C CYS A 25 10.51 13.75 11.91
N PRO A 26 10.72 12.78 12.82
CA PRO A 26 9.65 12.14 13.59
C PRO A 26 8.73 13.14 14.29
N ASP A 27 9.30 14.27 14.73
CA ASP A 27 8.57 15.34 15.43
C ASP A 27 7.60 16.09 14.49
N ASP A 28 7.86 16.08 13.17
CA ASP A 28 6.97 16.68 12.17
C ASP A 28 5.88 15.70 11.70
N TYR A 29 5.98 14.42 12.06
CA TYR A 29 5.00 13.41 11.70
C TYR A 29 3.85 13.34 12.72
N TYR A 30 2.71 13.95 12.38
CA TYR A 30 1.50 13.95 13.21
C TYR A 30 0.44 12.91 12.77
N GLY A 31 0.79 12.01 11.84
CA GLY A 31 -0.11 10.95 11.38
C GLY A 31 -0.20 9.75 12.33
N SER A 32 -1.23 8.91 12.15
CA SER A 32 -1.52 7.73 12.98
C SER A 32 -0.77 6.46 12.56
N ASN A 33 0.10 6.51 11.55
CA ASN A 33 0.85 5.33 11.12
C ASN A 33 2.06 5.10 12.03
N GLU A 34 1.86 4.30 13.08
CA GLU A 34 2.90 3.98 14.06
C GLU A 34 4.10 3.23 13.45
N SER A 35 3.86 2.41 12.42
CA SER A 35 4.95 1.73 11.69
C SER A 35 5.86 2.74 10.99
N LEU A 36 5.28 3.76 10.36
CA LEU A 36 6.06 4.86 9.76
C LEU A 36 6.75 5.70 10.83
N ARG A 37 6.06 6.05 11.92
CA ARG A 37 6.66 6.80 13.05
C ARG A 37 7.90 6.10 13.60
N ALA A 38 7.79 4.80 13.87
CA ALA A 38 8.90 3.99 14.38
C ALA A 38 10.05 3.88 13.35
N ALA A 39 9.75 3.79 12.05
CA ALA A 39 10.77 3.79 11.01
C ALA A 39 11.51 5.13 10.95
N LEU A 40 10.79 6.26 10.98
CA LEU A 40 11.39 7.59 10.99
C LEU A 40 12.31 7.78 12.20
N GLN A 41 11.89 7.38 13.40
CA GLN A 41 12.71 7.50 14.62
C GLN A 41 14.05 6.74 14.53
N ARG A 42 14.09 5.62 13.80
CA ARG A 42 15.29 4.79 13.67
C ARG A 42 16.18 5.20 12.49
N ASP A 43 15.56 5.54 11.36
CA ASP A 43 16.21 5.52 10.06
C ASP A 43 16.07 6.84 9.27
N GLN A 44 15.53 7.91 9.88
CA GLN A 44 15.39 9.22 9.24
C GLN A 44 16.68 9.65 8.52
N ASN A 45 16.52 10.31 7.37
CA ASN A 45 17.63 10.83 6.56
C ASN A 45 18.65 9.76 6.13
N THR A 46 18.23 8.49 6.04
CA THR A 46 19.04 7.40 5.50
C THR A 46 18.37 6.71 4.31
N TRP A 47 19.18 6.03 3.50
CA TRP A 47 18.69 5.21 2.38
C TRP A 47 17.71 4.11 2.81
N ARG A 48 17.72 3.72 4.10
CA ARG A 48 16.85 2.66 4.63
C ARG A 48 15.38 3.01 4.54
N MET A 49 15.01 4.30 4.62
CA MET A 49 13.63 4.73 4.43
C MET A 49 13.15 4.45 3.01
N ILE A 50 13.96 4.76 1.98
CA ILE A 50 13.61 4.46 0.59
C ILE A 50 13.62 2.95 0.32
N HIS A 51 14.57 2.22 0.89
CA HIS A 51 14.60 0.77 0.79
C HIS A 51 13.34 0.14 1.40
N ARG A 52 12.93 0.59 2.59
CA ARG A 52 11.67 0.20 3.25
C ARG A 52 10.47 0.42 2.32
N GLU A 53 10.31 1.63 1.79
CA GLU A 53 9.21 1.94 0.87
C GLU A 53 9.22 1.04 -0.37
N ALA A 54 10.39 0.72 -0.92
CA ALA A 54 10.51 -0.15 -2.08
C ALA A 54 10.18 -1.62 -1.76
N THR A 55 10.64 -2.15 -0.63
CA THR A 55 10.49 -3.57 -0.28
C THR A 55 9.16 -3.89 0.38
N GLU A 56 8.73 -3.07 1.34
CA GLU A 56 7.54 -3.32 2.18
C GLU A 56 6.24 -2.86 1.50
N ASN A 57 6.30 -1.95 0.51
CA ASN A 57 5.12 -1.58 -0.26
C ASN A 57 4.73 -2.63 -1.31
N ARG A 58 5.52 -3.71 -1.46
CA ARG A 58 5.16 -4.83 -2.33
C ARG A 58 3.91 -5.51 -1.78
N ARG A 59 2.89 -5.66 -2.64
CA ARG A 59 1.62 -6.29 -2.29
C ARG A 59 1.60 -7.71 -2.84
N ASP A 60 1.49 -8.71 -1.98
CA ASP A 60 1.13 -10.06 -2.39
C ASP A 60 -0.40 -10.20 -2.34
N VAL A 61 -0.98 -10.68 -3.44
CA VAL A 61 -2.44 -10.75 -3.59
C VAL A 61 -2.81 -12.12 -4.12
N ARG A 62 -3.64 -12.82 -3.36
CA ARG A 62 -4.23 -14.12 -3.72
C ARG A 62 -5.73 -13.97 -3.83
N VAL A 63 -6.30 -14.25 -5.00
CA VAL A 63 -7.74 -14.11 -5.22
C VAL A 63 -8.39 -15.48 -5.14
N GLN A 64 -9.37 -15.63 -4.25
CA GLN A 64 -10.22 -16.83 -4.17
C GLN A 64 -11.48 -16.69 -5.02
N ARG A 65 -11.99 -15.46 -5.20
CA ARG A 65 -13.14 -15.18 -6.07
C ARG A 65 -13.00 -13.83 -6.79
N GLY A 66 -13.34 -13.82 -8.08
CA GLY A 66 -13.11 -12.71 -8.98
C GLY A 66 -11.81 -12.89 -9.78
N THR A 67 -11.28 -11.81 -10.34
CA THR A 67 -10.04 -11.85 -11.13
C THR A 67 -9.15 -10.66 -10.78
N LEU A 68 -7.90 -10.93 -10.38
CA LEU A 68 -6.90 -9.88 -10.19
C LEU A 68 -6.58 -9.23 -11.54
N VAL A 69 -6.75 -7.91 -11.62
CA VAL A 69 -6.44 -7.11 -12.81
C VAL A 69 -5.06 -6.49 -12.69
N ARG A 70 -4.74 -5.91 -11.52
CA ARG A 70 -3.43 -5.31 -11.21
C ARG A 70 -3.24 -5.15 -9.70
N ARG A 71 -2.01 -4.87 -9.29
CA ARG A 71 -1.62 -4.63 -7.88
C ARG A 71 -1.27 -3.16 -7.58
N PHE A 72 -0.96 -2.38 -8.62
CA PHE A 72 -0.58 -0.98 -8.55
C PHE A 72 -1.25 -0.19 -9.67
N PRO A 73 -1.63 1.09 -9.45
CA PRO A 73 -1.52 1.84 -8.18
C PRO A 73 -2.47 1.35 -7.07
N ASP A 74 -3.56 0.69 -7.46
CA ASP A 74 -4.57 0.01 -6.64
C ASP A 74 -4.50 -1.51 -6.82
N VAL A 75 -4.86 -2.24 -5.76
CA VAL A 75 -5.21 -3.66 -5.90
C VAL A 75 -6.57 -3.73 -6.58
N ARG A 76 -6.57 -4.00 -7.88
CA ARG A 76 -7.80 -4.01 -8.67
C ARG A 76 -8.28 -5.43 -8.92
N VAL A 77 -9.50 -5.72 -8.51
CA VAL A 77 -10.17 -6.99 -8.76
C VAL A 77 -11.44 -6.77 -9.58
N ARG A 78 -11.63 -7.61 -10.60
CA ARG A 78 -12.91 -7.74 -11.29
C ARG A 78 -13.77 -8.73 -10.52
N VAL A 79 -14.98 -8.32 -10.14
CA VAL A 79 -15.89 -9.18 -9.38
C VAL A 79 -16.43 -10.33 -10.23
N ASP A 80 -16.72 -11.46 -9.61
CA ASP A 80 -17.56 -12.53 -10.18
C ASP A 80 -18.98 -12.37 -9.63
N ARG A 81 -19.93 -12.02 -10.51
CA ARG A 81 -21.34 -11.82 -10.15
C ARG A 81 -21.49 -10.96 -8.90
N ASP A 82 -20.94 -9.74 -8.93
CA ASP A 82 -20.98 -8.78 -7.82
C ASP A 82 -20.23 -9.18 -6.54
N ASN A 83 -19.41 -10.24 -6.57
CA ASN A 83 -18.66 -10.71 -5.41
C ASN A 83 -17.15 -10.86 -5.69
N ALA A 84 -16.34 -10.63 -4.66
CA ALA A 84 -14.91 -10.90 -4.66
C ALA A 84 -14.44 -11.40 -3.30
N ALA A 85 -13.45 -12.27 -3.31
CA ALA A 85 -12.75 -12.73 -2.12
C ALA A 85 -11.26 -12.81 -2.45
N LEU A 86 -10.45 -12.17 -1.61
CA LEU A 86 -9.00 -12.10 -1.80
C LEU A 86 -8.30 -12.03 -0.45
N THR A 87 -7.02 -12.40 -0.44
CA THR A 87 -6.08 -12.10 0.63
C THR A 87 -5.06 -11.12 0.11
N VAL A 88 -4.78 -10.06 0.89
CA VAL A 88 -3.74 -9.08 0.59
C VAL A 88 -2.75 -9.08 1.74
N ALA A 89 -1.47 -9.21 1.43
CA ALA A 89 -0.37 -9.08 2.39
C ALA A 89 0.65 -8.05 1.87
N GLY A 90 1.35 -7.39 2.79
CA GLY A 90 2.26 -6.30 2.46
C GLY A 90 1.54 -5.01 2.04
N GLY A 91 2.32 -4.03 1.58
CA GLY A 91 1.84 -2.66 1.44
C GLY A 91 2.14 -1.83 2.69
N LEU A 92 2.12 -0.50 2.54
CA LEU A 92 2.43 0.43 3.62
C LEU A 92 1.24 1.32 3.94
N GLY A 93 0.88 1.39 5.22
CA GLY A 93 -0.25 2.20 5.70
C GLY A 93 -1.57 1.77 5.07
N PHE A 94 -2.12 2.63 4.20
CA PHE A 94 -3.37 2.37 3.51
C PHE A 94 -3.14 1.83 2.10
N VAL A 95 -3.80 0.71 1.78
CA VAL A 95 -3.78 0.08 0.47
C VAL A 95 -5.11 0.36 -0.23
N PRO A 96 -5.12 1.07 -1.38
CA PRO A 96 -6.32 1.23 -2.18
C PRO A 96 -6.68 -0.11 -2.84
N VAL A 97 -7.92 -0.55 -2.64
CA VAL A 97 -8.49 -1.76 -3.23
C VAL A 97 -9.73 -1.38 -4.04
N THR A 98 -9.70 -1.68 -5.34
CA THR A 98 -10.79 -1.37 -6.27
C THR A 98 -11.48 -2.62 -6.77
N PHE A 99 -12.80 -2.68 -6.58
CA PHE A 99 -13.67 -3.70 -7.16
C PHE A 99 -14.33 -3.14 -8.41
N THR A 100 -14.16 -3.82 -9.54
CA THR A 100 -14.69 -3.41 -10.85
C THR A 100 -15.68 -4.43 -11.39
N GLY A 101 -16.56 -4.00 -12.29
CA GLY A 101 -17.57 -4.86 -12.91
C GLY A 101 -18.83 -5.01 -12.06
N LEU A 102 -19.10 -4.01 -11.23
CA LEU A 102 -20.26 -3.97 -10.36
C LEU A 102 -21.50 -3.63 -11.18
N SER A 103 -22.61 -4.33 -10.92
CA SER A 103 -23.86 -4.08 -11.62
C SER A 103 -24.65 -2.88 -11.06
N SER A 104 -24.26 -2.36 -9.90
CA SER A 104 -24.90 -1.25 -9.19
C SER A 104 -23.83 -0.31 -8.61
N HIS A 105 -24.22 0.93 -8.32
CA HIS A 105 -23.36 1.91 -7.62
C HIS A 105 -23.43 1.76 -6.09
N ALA A 106 -24.31 0.91 -5.58
CA ALA A 106 -24.60 0.77 -4.16
C ALA A 106 -25.16 -0.62 -3.84
N GLY A 107 -25.31 -0.90 -2.53
CA GLY A 107 -25.85 -2.18 -2.04
C GLY A 107 -24.79 -3.24 -1.74
N TYR A 108 -23.53 -2.82 -1.55
CA TYR A 108 -22.41 -3.70 -1.26
C TYR A 108 -21.92 -3.60 0.19
N ARG A 109 -21.27 -4.65 0.65
CA ARG A 109 -20.61 -4.76 1.94
C ARG A 109 -19.15 -5.18 1.71
N LEU A 110 -18.25 -4.56 2.46
CA LEU A 110 -16.86 -4.95 2.56
C LEU A 110 -16.57 -5.49 3.96
N GLN A 111 -15.83 -6.59 4.03
CA GLN A 111 -15.30 -7.13 5.27
C GLN A 111 -13.79 -7.32 5.14
N VAL A 112 -13.07 -7.05 6.24
CA VAL A 112 -11.66 -7.34 6.40
C VAL A 112 -11.53 -8.18 7.66
N ASP A 113 -10.93 -9.37 7.55
CA ASP A 113 -10.76 -10.34 8.63
C ASP A 113 -12.07 -10.66 9.37
N GLY A 114 -13.17 -10.75 8.61
CA GLY A 114 -14.52 -11.03 9.13
C GLY A 114 -15.20 -9.83 9.80
N GLN A 115 -14.50 -8.71 9.98
CA GLN A 115 -15.09 -7.48 10.48
C GLN A 115 -15.68 -6.68 9.33
N VAL A 116 -16.94 -6.29 9.46
CA VAL A 116 -17.56 -5.37 8.50
C VAL A 116 -16.86 -4.03 8.62
N ILE A 117 -16.31 -3.57 7.50
CA ILE A 117 -15.74 -2.25 7.40
C ILE A 117 -16.90 -1.27 7.27
N ASP A 118 -17.26 -0.66 8.40
CA ASP A 118 -18.11 0.51 8.47
C ASP A 118 -17.21 1.72 8.75
N GLN A 119 -17.01 2.54 7.73
CA GLN A 119 -16.15 3.72 7.85
C GLN A 119 -16.96 5.01 7.64
N SER A 120 -18.20 4.99 8.12
CA SER A 120 -19.04 6.18 8.20
C SER A 120 -18.54 7.11 9.32
N LEU A 121 -17.81 8.16 8.94
CA LEU A 121 -17.51 9.29 9.83
C LEU A 121 -18.51 10.44 9.62
N HIS A 122 -18.90 10.71 8.36
CA HIS A 122 -19.94 11.70 7.99
C HIS A 122 -20.85 11.20 6.84
N GLY A 123 -21.23 9.92 6.83
CA GLY A 123 -22.14 9.34 5.83
C GLY A 123 -21.54 8.22 4.98
N ASN A 124 -21.90 8.15 3.69
CA ASN A 124 -21.44 7.14 2.72
C ASN A 124 -20.12 7.55 2.01
N ASP A 125 -19.34 8.42 2.62
CA ASP A 125 -18.21 9.18 2.06
C ASP A 125 -16.86 8.42 2.05
N PHE A 126 -16.89 7.12 2.29
CA PHE A 126 -15.68 6.35 2.50
C PHE A 126 -15.06 5.70 1.25
N TRP A 127 -15.88 5.41 0.26
CA TRP A 127 -15.44 4.77 -0.97
C TRP A 127 -15.72 5.67 -2.15
N GLN A 128 -14.78 5.66 -3.09
CA GLN A 128 -14.99 6.32 -4.37
C GLN A 128 -15.75 5.37 -5.28
N THR A 129 -16.70 5.90 -6.03
CA THR A 129 -17.40 5.16 -7.08
C THR A 129 -17.21 5.82 -8.42
N ASP A 130 -17.08 5.01 -9.45
CA ASP A 130 -16.94 5.45 -10.82
C ASP A 130 -17.78 4.58 -11.75
N PHE A 131 -18.33 5.18 -12.80
CA PHE A 131 -19.12 4.51 -13.82
C PHE A 131 -18.38 4.49 -15.15
N SER A 132 -18.08 3.29 -15.64
CA SER A 132 -17.51 3.10 -16.96
C SER A 132 -18.62 3.06 -18.01
N VAL A 133 -18.69 4.09 -18.85
CA VAL A 133 -19.65 4.15 -19.98
C VAL A 133 -19.44 3.00 -20.96
N GLN A 134 -18.18 2.63 -21.23
CA GLN A 134 -17.83 1.58 -22.18
C GLN A 134 -18.36 0.21 -21.75
N SER A 135 -18.24 -0.12 -20.46
CA SER A 135 -18.67 -1.42 -19.93
C SER A 135 -20.04 -1.38 -19.25
N ARG A 136 -20.65 -0.19 -19.12
CA ARG A 136 -21.90 0.09 -18.39
C ARG A 136 -21.93 -0.52 -16.98
N GLN A 137 -20.79 -0.45 -16.30
CA GLN A 137 -20.57 -1.08 -15.00
C GLN A 137 -19.90 -0.10 -14.05
N TRP A 138 -20.09 -0.33 -12.76
CA TRP A 138 -19.56 0.49 -11.69
C TRP A 138 -18.27 -0.08 -11.14
N SER A 139 -17.54 0.74 -10.40
CA SER A 139 -16.41 0.33 -9.58
C SER A 139 -16.41 1.04 -8.25
N HIS A 140 -15.97 0.36 -7.20
CA HIS A 140 -15.80 0.92 -5.85
C HIS A 140 -14.33 0.83 -5.45
N THR A 141 -13.77 1.93 -4.93
CA THR A 141 -12.41 1.96 -4.38
C THR A 141 -12.45 2.27 -2.89
N TYR A 142 -11.81 1.42 -2.10
CA TYR A 142 -11.67 1.55 -0.64
C TYR A 142 -10.20 1.73 -0.28
N ASN A 143 -9.90 2.61 0.67
CA ASN A 143 -8.57 2.70 1.27
C ASN A 143 -8.56 1.87 2.55
N LEU A 144 -7.82 0.76 2.56
CA LEU A 144 -7.83 -0.19 3.67
C LEU A 144 -6.53 -0.11 4.49
N PRO A 145 -6.59 -0.08 5.83
CA PRO A 145 -5.41 -0.02 6.69
C PRO A 145 -4.77 -1.43 6.82
N LEU A 146 -4.06 -1.87 5.77
CA LEU A 146 -3.43 -3.21 5.66
C LEU A 146 -1.91 -3.18 5.89
N GLY A 147 -1.40 -2.08 6.45
CA GLY A 147 0.02 -1.73 6.43
C GLY A 147 0.94 -2.49 7.41
N ASP A 148 0.48 -3.57 8.04
CA ASP A 148 1.22 -4.32 9.06
C ASP A 148 2.00 -5.54 8.50
N GLN A 149 2.06 -5.66 7.16
CA GLN A 149 2.65 -6.78 6.40
C GLN A 149 1.92 -8.12 6.54
N LEU A 150 0.93 -8.25 7.42
CA LEU A 150 0.21 -9.49 7.63
C LEU A 150 -0.78 -9.75 6.49
N PRO A 151 -1.12 -11.03 6.22
CA PRO A 151 -2.19 -11.35 5.29
C PRO A 151 -3.55 -11.01 5.90
N HIS A 152 -4.30 -10.13 5.23
CA HIS A 152 -5.68 -9.79 5.57
C HIS A 152 -6.64 -10.43 4.58
N ALA A 153 -7.67 -11.10 5.10
CA ALA A 153 -8.75 -11.67 4.31
C ALA A 153 -9.80 -10.60 3.99
N ILE A 154 -10.04 -10.36 2.70
CA ILE A 154 -11.00 -9.36 2.22
C ILE A 154 -12.16 -10.08 1.53
N GLN A 155 -13.38 -9.71 1.93
CA GLN A 155 -14.61 -10.21 1.33
C GLN A 155 -15.48 -9.03 0.90
N PHE A 156 -15.89 -9.02 -0.36
CA PHE A 156 -16.74 -7.99 -0.94
C PHE A 156 -17.92 -8.64 -1.66
N GLY A 157 -19.12 -8.12 -1.43
CA GLY A 157 -20.33 -8.68 -2.02
C GLY A 157 -21.56 -7.82 -1.77
N ARG A 158 -22.72 -8.28 -2.26
CA ARG A 158 -24.00 -7.61 -1.97
C ARG A 158 -24.37 -7.73 -0.48
N ARG A 159 -25.04 -6.69 0.05
CA ARG A 159 -25.56 -6.63 1.42
C ARG A 159 -26.68 -7.63 1.68
#